data_AF-A0AAU4TZZ0-F1
#
_entry.id   AF-A0AAU4TZZ0-F1
#
_cell.length_a   1.000
_cell.length_b   1.000
_cell.length_c   1.000
_cell.angle_alpha   90.00
_cell.angle_beta   90.00
_cell.angle_gamma   90.00
#
_symmetry.space_group_name_H-M   'P 1'
#
loop_
_entity.id
_entity.type
_entity.pdbx_description
1 polymer ?
#
loop_
_entity_poly.entity_id
_entity_poly.type
_entity_poly.pdbx_seq_one_letter_code
_entity_poly.pdbx_strand_id
1 'polypeptide(L)' 'MAREHLPVQLACRVLHVAESGYYAWRDRPPSNRLVKHAWLTEAIVGIH' A
#
# COMPACT_ATOMS: atom_id res chain seq x y z
N MET A 1 3.72 -5.60 6.62
CA MET A 1 4.55 -6.50 5.77
C MET A 1 5.57 -5.78 4.85
N ALA A 2 5.88 -4.49 5.07
CA ALA A 2 7.10 -3.83 4.57
C ALA A 2 7.76 -2.98 5.67
N ARG A 3 7.39 -3.25 6.93
CA ARG A 3 7.84 -2.53 8.13
C ARG A 3 8.96 -3.27 8.86
N GLU A 4 9.24 -4.49 8.44
CA GLU A 4 10.45 -5.22 8.77
C GLU A 4 11.49 -4.82 7.71
N HIS A 5 12.73 -4.57 8.09
CA HIS A 5 13.84 -4.11 7.24
C HIS A 5 14.27 -5.15 6.17
N LEU A 6 13.31 -5.81 5.52
CA LEU A 6 13.52 -6.80 4.49
C LEU A 6 13.80 -6.08 3.16
N PRO A 7 14.85 -6.49 2.42
CA PRO A 7 15.14 -5.92 1.12
C PRO A 7 13.95 -6.09 0.15
N VAL A 8 13.45 -4.99 -0.40
CA VAL A 8 12.34 -4.99 -1.37
C VAL A 8 12.63 -5.92 -2.55
N GLN A 9 13.87 -5.99 -3.00
CA GLN A 9 14.33 -6.87 -4.08
C GLN A 9 14.17 -8.35 -3.73
N LEU A 10 14.44 -8.73 -2.47
CA LEU A 10 14.23 -10.09 -2.00
C LEU A 10 12.73 -10.41 -1.97
N ALA A 11 11.91 -9.51 -1.44
CA ALA A 11 10.46 -9.68 -1.42
C ALA A 11 9.86 -9.79 -2.83
N CYS A 12 10.30 -8.94 -3.77
CA CYS A 12 9.81 -8.98 -5.15
C CYS A 12 10.18 -10.30 -5.84
N ARG A 13 11.39 -10.82 -5.60
CA ARG A 13 11.80 -12.14 -6.10
C ARG A 13 10.98 -13.28 -5.52
N VAL A 14 10.75 -13.28 -4.20
CA VAL A 14 9.95 -14.30 -3.51
C VAL A 14 8.49 -14.29 -3.98
N LEU A 15 7.93 -13.10 -4.21
CA LEU A 15 6.55 -12.91 -4.64
C LEU A 15 6.37 -12.96 -6.17
N HIS A 16 7.43 -13.21 -6.93
CA HIS A 16 7.44 -13.24 -8.39
C HIS A 16 6.84 -11.99 -9.05
N VAL A 17 7.09 -10.82 -8.47
CA VAL A 17 6.68 -9.51 -9.02
C VAL A 17 7.89 -8.71 -9.49
N ALA A 18 7.69 -7.85 -10.48
CA ALA A 18 8.72 -6.91 -10.92
C ALA A 18 8.96 -5.83 -9.86
N GLU A 19 10.23 -5.53 -9.57
CA GLU A 19 10.62 -4.45 -8.65
C GLU A 19 10.09 -3.09 -9.13
N SER A 20 10.13 -2.83 -10.44
CA SER A 20 9.58 -1.61 -11.05
C SER A 20 8.07 -1.48 -10.80
N GLY A 21 7.34 -2.60 -10.82
CA GLY A 21 5.92 -2.63 -10.50
C GLY A 21 5.64 -2.28 -9.04
N TYR A 22 6.46 -2.78 -8.12
CA TYR A 22 6.38 -2.41 -6.70
C TYR A 22 6.60 -0.91 -6.51
N TYR A 23 7.67 -0.34 -7.06
CA TYR A 23 7.95 1.09 -6.90
C TYR A 23 6.91 1.97 -7.59
N ALA A 24 6.44 1.59 -8.78
CA ALA A 24 5.36 2.30 -9.47
C ALA A 24 4.04 2.25 -8.68
N TRP A 25 3.77 1.15 -7.97
CA TRP A 25 2.62 1.05 -7.06
C TRP A 25 2.81 1.88 -5.79
N ARG A 26 4.01 1.85 -5.19
CA ARG A 26 4.35 2.58 -3.96
C ARG A 26 4.20 4.08 -4.15
N ASP A 27 4.66 4.59 -5.29
CA ASP A 27 4.67 6.03 -5.59
C ASP A 27 3.32 6.47 -6.22
N ARG A 28 2.37 5.55 -6.40
CA ARG A 28 1.06 5.83 -6.99
C ARG A 28 0.21 6.68 -6.03
N PRO A 29 -0.43 7.78 -6.49
CA PRO A 29 -1.38 8.51 -5.67
C PRO A 29 -2.57 7.63 -5.28
N PRO A 30 -3.23 7.91 -4.15
CA PRO A 30 -4.39 7.15 -3.72
C PRO A 30 -5.50 7.22 -4.77
N SER A 31 -6.09 6.07 -5.10
CA SER A 31 -7.26 6.03 -5.98
C SER A 31 -8.46 6.72 -5.33
N ASN A 32 -9.41 7.23 -6.13
CA ASN A 32 -10.65 7.80 -5.62
C ASN A 32 -11.40 6.86 -4.66
N ARG A 33 -11.36 5.54 -4.91
CA ARG A 33 -11.95 4.54 -4.01
C ARG A 33 -11.22 4.52 -2.65
N LEU A 34 -9.89 4.54 -2.67
CA LEU A 34 -9.09 4.55 -1.45
C LEU A 34 -9.34 5.82 -0.63
N VAL A 35 -9.43 6.98 -1.30
CA VAL A 35 -9.80 8.25 -0.66
C VAL A 35 -11.16 8.13 0.01
N LYS A 36 -12.18 7.63 -0.69
CA LYS A 36 -13.52 7.41 -0.12
C LYS A 36 -13.50 6.48 1.09
N HIS A 37 -12.74 5.39 1.05
CA HIS A 37 -12.60 4.48 2.19
C HIS A 37 -11.90 5.12 3.38
N ALA A 38 -10.88 5.96 3.16
CA ALA A 38 -10.23 6.69 4.23
C ALA A 38 -11.23 7.61 4.96
N TRP A 39 -12.01 8.40 4.20
CA TRP A 39 -13.07 9.24 4.76
C TRP A 39 -14.11 8.46 5.55
N LEU A 40 -14.56 7.31 5.01
CA LEU A 40 -15.53 6.47 5.71
C LEU A 40 -14.94 5.90 7.01
N THR A 41 -13.68 5.49 7.00
CA THR A 41 -13.00 4.96 8.18
C THR A 41 -12.92 6.00 9.28
N GLU A 42 -12.53 7.24 8.94
CA GLU A 42 -12.49 8.35 9.90
C GLU A 42 -13.89 8.65 10.48
N ALA A 43 -14.93 8.62 9.65
CA ALA A 43 -16.30 8.82 10.12
C ALA A 43 -16.74 7.73 11.11
N ILE A 44 -16.38 6.47 10.86
CA ILE A 44 -16.70 5.36 11.77
C ILE A 44 -15.97 5.52 13.11
N VAL A 45 -14.67 5.82 13.06
CA VAL A 45 -13.84 6.02 14.26
C VAL A 45 -14.33 7.22 15.07
N GLY A 46 -14.82 8.29 14.44
CA GLY A 46 -15.35 9.45 15.16
C GLY A 46 -16.69 9.20 15.86
N ILE A 47 -17.42 8.14 15.49
CA ILE A 47 -18.73 7.81 16.09
C ILE A 47 -18.60 6.81 17.26
N HIS A 48 -17.58 5.96 17.25
CA HIS A 48 -17.36 4.90 18.27
C HIS A 48 -16.38 5.38 19.34
#